data_AF-A0AAD5FBN8-F1
#
_entry.id   AF-A0AAD5FBN8-F1
#
_cell.length_a   1.000
_cell.length_b   1.000
_cell.length_c   1.000
_cell.angle_alpha   90.00
_cell.angle_beta   90.00
_cell.angle_gamma   90.00
#
_symmetry.space_group_name_H-M   'P 1'
#
loop_
_entity.id
_entity.type
_entity.pdbx_description
1 polymer ?
#
loop_
_entity_poly.entity_id
_entity_poly.type
_entity_poly.pdbx_seq_one_letter_code
_entity_poly.pdbx_strand_id
1 'polypeptide(L)'
;MQRSVPESCKLLYQLSARHVSPPPPPPAMSRAISRFIQYLLSVGQQRRACGMLLDETPLFDPSLLQELDWSSSVVSFSPSISPLNPGDSLVLRPLHLADLDRGLYKVLSQLTVAGDVTKEQFRANFEHMKKTGDYYVIVVEDTNVGQIVATAMLIIEHKFIHGCAKRGRVEEVVVSDVCRGKQLGKLLVAVLTLLSKKLQCYKITLECAQKNVEFYKKLGYTPSDETYMQCRFFD
;
A
#
# COMPACT_ATOMS: atom_id res chain seq x y z
N MET A 1 -17.77 40.37 10.85
CA MET A 1 -18.15 40.31 9.42
C MET A 1 -18.65 38.90 9.13
N GLN A 2 -19.90 38.61 9.52
CA GLN A 2 -20.55 37.30 9.34
C GLN A 2 -21.39 37.39 8.06
N ARG A 3 -21.12 36.53 7.08
CA ARG A 3 -21.94 36.43 5.86
C ARG A 3 -23.10 35.48 6.13
N SER A 4 -24.31 36.00 5.89
CA SER A 4 -25.61 35.37 6.06
C SER A 4 -25.84 34.24 5.06
N VAL A 5 -26.46 33.15 5.54
CA VAL A 5 -26.93 32.02 4.73
C VAL A 5 -28.21 32.46 3.99
N PRO A 6 -28.35 32.17 2.67
CA PRO A 6 -29.53 32.55 1.89
C PRO A 6 -30.83 31.92 2.41
N GLU A 7 -31.92 32.70 2.41
CA GLU A 7 -33.26 32.32 2.92
C GLU A 7 -33.89 31.09 2.23
N SER A 8 -33.33 30.62 1.11
CA SER A 8 -33.79 29.42 0.40
C SER A 8 -33.53 28.10 1.15
N CYS A 9 -32.70 28.10 2.20
CA CYS A 9 -32.40 26.91 3.01
C CYS A 9 -33.22 26.77 4.31
N LYS A 10 -34.13 27.71 4.63
CA LYS A 10 -34.95 27.65 5.87
C LYS A 10 -36.35 27.04 5.69
N LEU A 11 -36.68 26.51 4.52
CA LEU A 11 -38.04 26.03 4.21
C LEU A 11 -38.21 24.51 4.09
N LEU A 12 -37.29 23.70 4.64
CA LEU A 12 -37.36 22.23 4.58
C LEU A 12 -37.57 21.53 5.93
N TYR A 13 -37.92 22.25 7.01
CA TYR A 13 -38.16 21.60 8.31
C TYR A 13 -39.35 22.11 9.15
N GLN A 14 -40.25 22.90 8.57
CA GLN A 14 -41.53 23.19 9.21
C GLN A 14 -42.60 23.23 8.15
N LEU A 15 -43.39 22.15 8.07
CA LEU A 15 -44.81 22.09 7.69
C LEU A 15 -45.20 20.61 7.49
N SER A 16 -45.10 19.82 8.58
CA SER A 16 -45.95 18.64 8.73
C SER A 16 -47.20 19.07 9.51
N ALA A 17 -48.37 18.72 8.95
CA ALA A 17 -49.69 18.76 9.59
C ALA A 17 -50.43 20.11 9.66
N ARG A 18 -50.87 20.61 8.49
CA ARG A 18 -52.31 20.86 8.23
C ARG A 18 -52.62 20.48 6.77
N HIS A 19 -53.62 19.63 6.57
CA HIS A 19 -54.08 19.15 5.27
C HIS A 19 -54.60 20.30 4.39
N VAL A 20 -53.83 20.71 3.38
CA VAL A 20 -54.33 21.24 2.11
C VAL A 20 -53.31 20.86 1.02
N SER A 21 -53.74 20.09 0.03
CA SER A 21 -52.92 19.75 -1.15
C SER A 21 -52.69 21.02 -1.99
N PRO A 22 -51.45 21.38 -2.37
CA PRO A 22 -51.22 22.51 -3.26
C PRO A 22 -51.74 22.21 -4.68
N PRO A 23 -52.20 23.23 -5.43
CA PRO A 23 -52.66 23.05 -6.80
C PRO A 23 -51.52 22.56 -7.72
N PRO A 24 -51.84 21.78 -8.77
CA PRO A 24 -50.83 21.27 -9.69
C PRO A 24 -50.09 22.44 -10.40
N PRO A 25 -48.76 22.34 -10.59
CA PRO A 25 -47.99 23.40 -11.22
C PRO A 25 -48.39 23.55 -12.70
N PRO A 26 -48.30 24.77 -13.27
CA PRO A 26 -48.66 25.02 -14.67
C PRO A 26 -47.79 24.20 -15.65
N PRO A 27 -48.32 23.85 -16.84
CA PRO A 27 -47.70 22.88 -17.77
C PRO A 27 -46.25 23.20 -18.17
N ALA A 28 -45.86 24.48 -18.14
CA ALA A 28 -44.50 24.94 -18.45
C ALA A 28 -43.48 24.62 -17.35
N MET A 29 -43.91 24.54 -16.08
CA MET A 29 -43.04 24.28 -14.93
C MET A 29 -42.73 22.78 -14.77
N SER A 30 -43.67 21.91 -15.19
CA SER A 30 -43.48 20.45 -15.24
C SER A 30 -42.37 20.03 -16.20
N ARG A 31 -42.25 20.68 -17.36
CA ARG A 31 -41.19 20.38 -18.34
C ARG A 31 -39.80 20.80 -17.86
N ALA A 32 -39.70 21.93 -17.15
CA ALA A 32 -38.42 22.41 -16.60
C ALA A 32 -37.91 21.50 -15.47
N ILE A 33 -38.80 21.09 -14.56
CA ILE A 33 -38.46 20.13 -13.49
C ILE A 33 -38.10 18.77 -14.07
N SER A 34 -38.85 18.28 -15.07
CA SER A 34 -38.55 17.02 -15.75
C SER A 34 -37.19 17.05 -16.47
N ARG A 35 -36.86 18.16 -17.15
CA ARG A 35 -35.53 18.36 -17.76
C ARG A 35 -34.42 18.46 -16.74
N PHE A 36 -34.66 19.10 -15.59
CA PHE A 36 -33.67 19.21 -14.52
C PHE A 36 -33.42 17.88 -13.82
N ILE A 37 -34.48 17.08 -13.59
CA ILE A 37 -34.35 15.72 -13.04
C ILE A 37 -33.67 14.80 -14.06
N GLN A 38 -34.00 14.87 -15.35
CA GLN A 38 -33.29 14.12 -16.39
C GLN A 38 -31.83 14.55 -16.53
N TYR A 39 -31.52 15.83 -16.36
CA TYR A 39 -30.14 16.34 -16.31
C TYR A 39 -29.40 15.81 -15.08
N LEU A 40 -30.02 15.84 -13.89
CA LEU A 40 -29.41 15.27 -12.67
C LEU A 40 -29.26 13.74 -12.74
N LEU A 41 -30.20 13.03 -13.38
CA LEU A 41 -30.10 11.60 -13.65
C LEU A 41 -29.03 11.30 -14.71
N SER A 42 -28.89 12.14 -15.73
CA SER A 42 -27.83 12.07 -16.75
C SER A 42 -26.45 12.33 -16.12
N VAL A 43 -26.28 13.39 -15.35
CA VAL A 43 -25.05 13.70 -14.60
C VAL A 43 -24.77 12.61 -13.54
N GLY A 44 -25.81 12.05 -12.94
CA GLY A 44 -25.73 10.91 -12.00
C GLY A 44 -25.38 9.58 -12.68
N GLN A 45 -25.84 9.35 -13.91
CA GLN A 45 -25.48 8.19 -14.75
C GLN A 45 -24.08 8.34 -15.36
N GLN A 46 -23.66 9.57 -15.70
CA GLN A 46 -22.28 9.86 -16.12
C GLN A 46 -21.27 9.69 -14.98
N ARG A 47 -21.69 9.87 -13.73
CA ARG A 47 -20.89 9.47 -12.54
C ARG A 47 -20.89 7.96 -12.26
N ARG A 48 -21.75 7.16 -12.91
CA ARG A 48 -21.84 5.70 -12.71
C ARG A 48 -21.19 4.88 -13.83
N ALA A 49 -20.57 5.52 -14.81
CA ALA A 49 -19.75 4.87 -15.84
C ALA A 49 -18.27 5.28 -15.75
N CYS A 50 -17.79 5.62 -14.54
CA CYS A 50 -16.36 5.60 -14.28
C CYS A 50 -16.00 4.12 -14.13
N GLY A 51 -15.48 3.49 -15.20
CA GLY A 51 -14.71 2.27 -15.02
C GLY A 51 -13.72 2.56 -13.91
N MET A 52 -13.75 1.77 -12.83
CA MET A 52 -12.80 1.91 -11.73
C MET A 52 -11.41 1.69 -12.31
N LEU A 53 -10.77 2.76 -12.79
CA LEU A 53 -9.36 2.75 -13.12
C LEU A 53 -8.69 2.36 -11.81
N LEU A 54 -8.08 1.17 -11.81
CA LEU A 54 -7.28 0.72 -10.69
C LEU A 54 -6.22 1.79 -10.44
N ASP A 55 -6.14 2.22 -9.19
CA ASP A 55 -5.17 3.23 -8.80
C ASP A 55 -3.80 2.57 -8.72
N GLU A 56 -3.06 2.65 -9.83
CA GLU A 56 -1.71 2.13 -9.99
C GLU A 56 -0.64 3.07 -9.43
N THR A 57 -1.04 4.02 -8.59
CA THR A 57 -0.11 4.93 -7.94
C THR A 57 0.83 4.15 -7.00
N PRO A 58 2.17 4.20 -7.22
CA PRO A 58 3.11 3.47 -6.38
C PRO A 58 3.31 4.15 -5.02
N LEU A 59 3.65 3.35 -4.00
CA LEU A 59 3.90 3.84 -2.65
C LEU A 59 5.11 4.80 -2.59
N PHE A 60 6.15 4.51 -3.35
CA PHE A 60 7.36 5.32 -3.49
C PHE A 60 7.86 5.30 -4.95
N ASP A 61 8.83 6.16 -5.27
CA ASP A 61 9.37 6.26 -6.63
C ASP A 61 10.03 4.93 -7.10
N PRO A 62 9.51 4.26 -8.14
CA PRO A 62 10.08 3.01 -8.65
C PRO A 62 11.53 3.14 -9.14
N SER A 63 11.99 4.34 -9.51
CA SER A 63 13.38 4.59 -9.96
C SER A 63 14.41 4.13 -8.91
N LEU A 64 14.06 4.22 -7.63
CA LEU A 64 14.92 3.81 -6.52
C LEU A 64 15.31 2.33 -6.57
N LEU A 65 14.47 1.48 -7.17
CA LEU A 65 14.75 0.05 -7.36
C LEU A 65 15.57 -0.22 -8.62
N GLN A 66 15.37 0.58 -9.67
CA GLN A 66 16.06 0.46 -10.96
C GLN A 66 17.52 0.95 -10.87
N GLU A 67 17.75 1.98 -10.06
CA GLU A 67 19.06 2.59 -9.84
C GLU A 67 19.87 1.93 -8.71
N LEU A 68 19.49 0.73 -8.26
CA LEU A 68 20.29 -0.01 -7.30
C LEU A 68 21.57 -0.51 -7.98
N ASP A 69 22.71 -0.29 -7.33
CA ASP A 69 23.96 -0.95 -7.72
C ASP A 69 23.90 -2.43 -7.34
N TRP A 70 23.24 -3.23 -8.19
CA TRP A 70 23.07 -4.66 -7.98
C TRP A 70 24.41 -5.43 -8.01
N SER A 71 25.44 -4.87 -8.64
CA SER A 71 26.77 -5.48 -8.69
C SER A 71 27.45 -5.53 -7.32
N SER A 72 27.05 -4.64 -6.41
CA SER A 72 27.52 -4.62 -5.02
C SER A 72 26.84 -5.66 -4.11
N SER A 73 25.87 -6.43 -4.63
CA SER A 73 25.20 -7.48 -3.87
C SER A 73 26.16 -8.62 -3.55
N VAL A 74 26.28 -8.97 -2.27
CA VAL A 74 27.07 -10.13 -1.81
C VAL A 74 26.29 -11.46 -1.91
N VAL A 75 25.04 -11.42 -2.36
CA VAL A 75 24.12 -12.56 -2.37
C VAL A 75 24.21 -13.28 -3.71
N SER A 76 24.51 -14.58 -3.67
CA SER A 76 24.50 -15.43 -4.86
C SER A 76 23.09 -15.91 -5.23
N PHE A 77 22.75 -15.81 -6.51
CA PHE A 77 21.51 -16.31 -7.11
C PHE A 77 21.82 -17.39 -8.15
N SER A 78 20.97 -18.41 -8.20
CA SER A 78 21.10 -19.54 -9.13
C SER A 78 19.70 -20.15 -9.36
N PRO A 79 19.08 -19.94 -10.52
CA PRO A 79 19.57 -19.11 -11.64
C PRO A 79 19.74 -17.63 -11.23
N SER A 80 20.51 -16.87 -12.00
CA SER A 80 20.73 -15.45 -11.73
C SER A 80 19.41 -14.68 -11.87
N ILE A 81 19.01 -13.97 -10.81
CA ILE A 81 17.86 -13.07 -10.79
C ILE A 81 18.29 -11.70 -10.25
N SER A 82 17.50 -10.67 -10.55
CA SER A 82 17.78 -9.29 -10.16
C SER A 82 16.47 -8.52 -9.94
N PRO A 83 16.50 -7.29 -9.39
CA PRO A 83 15.29 -6.47 -9.27
C PRO A 83 14.57 -6.24 -10.60
N LEU A 84 15.34 -6.11 -11.70
CA LEU A 84 14.80 -5.90 -13.06
C LEU A 84 14.38 -7.21 -13.76
N ASN A 85 14.90 -8.35 -13.30
CA ASN A 85 14.57 -9.67 -13.83
C ASN A 85 14.43 -10.66 -12.67
N PRO A 86 13.30 -10.62 -11.93
CA PRO A 86 13.10 -11.43 -10.71
C PRO A 86 12.77 -12.90 -11.00
N GLY A 87 12.50 -13.23 -12.27
CA GLY A 87 12.12 -14.56 -12.74
C GLY A 87 11.04 -14.48 -13.82
N ASP A 88 10.78 -15.60 -14.50
CA ASP A 88 9.80 -15.65 -15.59
C ASP A 88 8.40 -15.24 -15.10
N SER A 89 7.78 -14.31 -15.84
CA SER A 89 6.46 -13.74 -15.52
C SER A 89 6.36 -13.11 -14.12
N LEU A 90 7.47 -12.70 -13.53
CA LEU A 90 7.49 -12.00 -12.25
C LEU A 90 7.91 -10.54 -12.45
N VAL A 91 7.29 -9.66 -11.68
CA VAL A 91 7.67 -8.23 -11.61
C VAL A 91 7.86 -7.84 -10.15
N LEU A 92 9.02 -7.26 -9.84
CA LEU A 92 9.30 -6.64 -8.55
C LEU A 92 9.05 -5.14 -8.67
N ARG A 93 8.21 -4.59 -7.78
CA ARG A 93 7.82 -3.17 -7.83
C ARG A 93 7.38 -2.65 -6.45
N PRO A 94 7.26 -1.33 -6.27
CA PRO A 94 6.60 -0.78 -5.09
C PRO A 94 5.15 -1.28 -4.97
N LEU A 95 4.65 -1.33 -3.75
CA LEU A 95 3.23 -1.58 -3.47
C LEU A 95 2.36 -0.50 -4.14
N HIS A 96 1.24 -0.90 -4.73
CA HIS A 96 0.20 -0.04 -5.29
C HIS A 96 -1.09 -0.13 -4.47
N LEU A 97 -1.95 0.88 -4.54
CA LEU A 97 -3.28 0.84 -3.90
C LEU A 97 -4.14 -0.32 -4.42
N ALA A 98 -4.01 -0.66 -5.71
CA ALA A 98 -4.72 -1.78 -6.32
C ALA A 98 -4.31 -3.16 -5.78
N ASP A 99 -3.18 -3.29 -5.09
CA ASP A 99 -2.64 -4.59 -4.65
C ASP A 99 -3.46 -5.26 -3.54
N LEU A 100 -4.33 -4.49 -2.86
CA LEU A 100 -5.35 -5.07 -1.99
C LEU A 100 -6.22 -6.08 -2.75
N ASP A 101 -6.64 -5.73 -3.97
CA ASP A 101 -7.44 -6.58 -4.84
C ASP A 101 -6.59 -7.64 -5.59
N ARG A 102 -5.25 -7.55 -5.52
CA ARG A 102 -4.30 -8.53 -6.08
C ARG A 102 -3.75 -9.53 -5.05
N GLY A 103 -4.43 -9.65 -3.90
CA GLY A 103 -4.13 -10.70 -2.93
C GLY A 103 -2.98 -10.40 -1.97
N LEU A 104 -2.60 -9.12 -1.76
CA LEU A 104 -1.57 -8.75 -0.78
C LEU A 104 -1.79 -9.41 0.60
N TYR A 105 -3.01 -9.27 1.15
CA TYR A 105 -3.34 -9.82 2.47
C TYR A 105 -3.38 -11.35 2.48
N LYS A 106 -3.62 -12.00 1.34
CA LYS A 106 -3.52 -13.46 1.22
C LYS A 106 -2.07 -13.92 1.45
N VAL A 107 -1.09 -13.17 0.94
CA VAL A 107 0.33 -13.46 1.17
C VAL A 107 0.74 -13.13 2.59
N LEU A 108 0.34 -11.98 3.13
CA LEU A 108 0.65 -11.57 4.52
C LEU A 108 0.08 -12.56 5.54
N SER A 109 -1.10 -13.14 5.30
CA SER A 109 -1.71 -14.17 6.15
C SER A 109 -0.89 -15.46 6.24
N GLN A 110 0.10 -15.67 5.37
CA GLN A 110 1.04 -16.80 5.49
C GLN A 110 2.20 -16.50 6.46
N LEU A 111 2.37 -15.24 6.88
CA LEU A 111 3.38 -14.81 7.85
C LEU A 111 2.82 -14.79 9.27
N THR A 112 1.65 -14.17 9.44
CA THR A 112 1.00 -13.91 10.73
C THR A 112 -0.50 -13.64 10.53
N VAL A 113 -1.22 -13.31 11.59
CA VAL A 113 -2.59 -12.81 11.52
C VAL A 113 -2.59 -11.45 10.81
N ALA A 114 -3.08 -11.38 9.57
CA ALA A 114 -3.16 -10.13 8.81
C ALA A 114 -4.50 -9.37 8.99
N GLY A 115 -5.54 -10.07 9.47
CA GLY A 115 -6.87 -9.52 9.74
C GLY A 115 -7.74 -9.26 8.49
N ASP A 116 -9.01 -8.95 8.74
CA ASP A 116 -9.97 -8.53 7.70
C ASP A 116 -9.89 -7.01 7.54
N VAL A 117 -9.25 -6.54 6.46
CA VAL A 117 -8.98 -5.11 6.23
C VAL A 117 -9.90 -4.54 5.15
N THR A 118 -10.59 -3.45 5.46
CA THR A 118 -11.42 -2.75 4.47
C THR A 118 -10.58 -1.92 3.50
N LYS A 119 -11.14 -1.59 2.33
CA LYS A 119 -10.46 -0.74 1.34
C LYS A 119 -10.08 0.63 1.90
N GLU A 120 -10.92 1.17 2.77
CA GLU A 120 -10.74 2.46 3.42
C GLU A 120 -9.59 2.42 4.44
N GLN A 121 -9.52 1.36 5.26
CA GLN A 121 -8.42 1.15 6.22
C GLN A 121 -7.09 1.00 5.48
N PHE A 122 -7.05 0.16 4.44
CA PHE A 122 -5.85 -0.04 3.63
C PHE A 122 -5.39 1.26 2.97
N ARG A 123 -6.31 1.98 2.29
CA ARG A 123 -5.99 3.26 1.63
C ARG A 123 -5.48 4.29 2.63
N ALA A 124 -6.13 4.43 3.79
CA ALA A 124 -5.70 5.38 4.81
C ALA A 124 -4.28 5.09 5.30
N ASN A 125 -3.94 3.80 5.52
CA ASN A 125 -2.60 3.40 5.91
C ASN A 125 -1.57 3.61 4.79
N PHE A 126 -1.92 3.25 3.55
CA PHE A 126 -1.08 3.47 2.37
C PHE A 126 -0.73 4.95 2.18
N GLU A 127 -1.73 5.84 2.24
CA GLU A 127 -1.51 7.29 2.11
C GLU A 127 -0.66 7.85 3.25
N HIS A 128 -0.82 7.33 4.47
CA HIS A 128 0.03 7.70 5.59
C HIS A 128 1.51 7.30 5.36
N MET A 129 1.74 6.06 4.95
CA MET A 129 3.08 5.54 4.61
C MET A 129 3.72 6.31 3.45
N LYS A 130 2.93 6.61 2.41
CA LYS A 130 3.37 7.40 1.27
C LYS A 130 3.77 8.81 1.68
N LYS A 131 2.92 9.48 2.48
CA LYS A 131 3.14 10.86 2.92
C LYS A 131 4.35 11.01 3.83
N THR A 132 4.62 10.01 4.68
CA THR A 132 5.80 10.02 5.56
C THR A 132 7.10 9.87 4.76
N GLY A 133 7.10 9.08 3.68
CA GLY A 133 8.27 8.93 2.80
C GLY A 133 9.37 8.03 3.38
N ASP A 134 9.10 7.39 4.51
CA ASP A 134 10.03 6.51 5.23
C ASP A 134 9.67 5.02 5.13
N TYR A 135 8.62 4.69 4.38
CA TYR A 135 8.14 3.31 4.16
C TYR A 135 8.35 2.87 2.72
N TYR A 136 9.01 1.72 2.56
CA TYR A 136 9.36 1.13 1.27
C TYR A 136 8.86 -0.31 1.23
N VAL A 137 7.56 -0.48 0.95
CA VAL A 137 6.94 -1.79 0.75
C VAL A 137 7.13 -2.21 -0.71
N ILE A 138 7.84 -3.32 -0.91
CA ILE A 138 8.06 -3.91 -2.22
C ILE A 138 7.30 -5.23 -2.33
N VAL A 139 6.75 -5.47 -3.51
CA VAL A 139 6.01 -6.70 -3.83
C VAL A 139 6.63 -7.37 -5.04
N VAL A 140 6.44 -8.69 -5.12
CA VAL A 140 6.62 -9.46 -6.35
C VAL A 140 5.23 -9.91 -6.81
N GLU A 141 4.86 -9.53 -8.02
CA GLU A 141 3.64 -9.95 -8.69
C GLU A 141 3.94 -11.04 -9.72
N ASP A 142 3.11 -12.08 -9.76
CA ASP A 142 3.05 -13.02 -10.89
C ASP A 142 2.07 -12.47 -11.93
N THR A 143 2.60 -12.04 -13.07
CA THR A 143 1.82 -11.37 -14.13
C THR A 143 0.95 -12.32 -14.93
N ASN A 144 1.15 -13.65 -14.83
CA ASN A 144 0.27 -14.61 -15.50
C ASN A 144 -1.10 -14.67 -14.82
N VAL A 145 -1.12 -14.50 -13.49
CA VAL A 145 -2.34 -14.58 -12.67
C VAL A 145 -2.76 -13.23 -12.08
N GLY A 146 -1.92 -12.20 -12.17
CA GLY A 146 -2.19 -10.88 -11.61
C GLY A 146 -2.30 -10.90 -10.08
N GLN A 147 -1.43 -11.64 -9.40
CA GLN A 147 -1.45 -11.82 -7.95
C GLN A 147 -0.09 -11.49 -7.34
N ILE A 148 -0.12 -10.87 -6.17
CA ILE A 148 1.07 -10.74 -5.32
C ILE A 148 1.46 -12.13 -4.81
N VAL A 149 2.73 -12.47 -4.97
CA VAL A 149 3.31 -13.76 -4.55
C VAL A 149 4.42 -13.62 -3.52
N ALA A 150 4.93 -12.41 -3.30
CA ALA A 150 5.86 -12.12 -2.21
C ALA A 150 5.81 -10.64 -1.84
N THR A 151 6.16 -10.30 -0.59
CA THR A 151 6.28 -8.92 -0.11
C THR A 151 7.35 -8.81 0.96
N ALA A 152 7.92 -7.62 1.10
CA ALA A 152 8.77 -7.22 2.22
C ALA A 152 8.74 -5.70 2.38
N MET A 153 9.02 -5.22 3.59
CA MET A 153 9.02 -3.80 3.90
C MET A 153 10.37 -3.35 4.46
N LEU A 154 10.85 -2.20 3.98
CA LEU A 154 11.90 -1.42 4.64
C LEU A 154 11.29 -0.18 5.30
N ILE A 155 11.61 0.03 6.57
CA ILE A 155 11.28 1.26 7.30
C ILE A 155 12.56 2.03 7.60
N ILE A 156 12.56 3.33 7.35
CA ILE A 156 13.65 4.24 7.69
C ILE A 156 13.34 4.94 9.02
N GLU A 157 14.21 4.73 10.01
CA GLU A 157 14.13 5.40 11.30
C GLU A 157 15.20 6.49 11.40
N HIS A 158 14.77 7.73 11.65
CA HIS A 158 15.67 8.86 11.88
C HIS A 158 16.11 8.88 13.35
N LYS A 159 17.41 9.10 13.58
CA LYS A 159 18.03 9.05 14.90
C LYS A 159 18.79 10.34 15.16
N PHE A 160 18.89 10.79 16.41
CA PHE A 160 19.83 11.86 16.79
C PHE A 160 21.28 11.35 16.97
N ILE A 161 21.43 10.09 17.39
CA ILE A 161 22.73 9.43 17.53
C ILE A 161 23.42 9.22 16.17
N HIS A 162 24.72 8.92 16.21
CA HIS A 162 25.57 8.78 15.01
C HIS A 162 25.53 10.01 14.08
N GLY A 163 25.36 11.20 14.65
CA GLY A 163 25.33 12.46 13.89
C GLY A 163 24.06 12.61 13.06
N CYS A 164 22.89 12.49 13.69
CA CYS A 164 21.60 12.58 13.01
C CYS A 164 21.37 11.50 11.93
N ALA A 165 21.84 10.26 12.17
CA ALA A 165 21.83 9.21 11.17
C ALA A 165 20.45 8.59 10.91
N LYS A 166 20.37 7.79 9.84
CA LYS A 166 19.21 6.94 9.51
C LYS A 166 19.50 5.47 9.81
N ARG A 167 18.49 4.70 10.19
CA ARG A 167 18.58 3.24 10.40
C ARG A 167 17.47 2.50 9.65
N GLY A 168 17.80 1.43 8.95
CA GLY A 168 16.81 0.59 8.29
C GLY A 168 16.25 -0.50 9.21
N ARG A 169 14.97 -0.83 9.08
CA ARG A 169 14.37 -2.09 9.56
C ARG A 169 13.80 -2.87 8.38
N VAL A 170 14.14 -4.15 8.26
CA VAL A 170 13.42 -5.06 7.36
C VAL A 170 12.31 -5.73 8.15
N GLU A 171 11.09 -5.60 7.66
CA GLU A 171 9.86 -6.11 8.28
C GLU A 171 9.03 -6.87 7.25
N GLU A 172 8.10 -7.69 7.74
CA GLU A 172 7.04 -8.34 6.94
C GLU A 172 7.51 -9.13 5.71
N VAL A 173 8.67 -9.80 5.81
CA VAL A 173 9.21 -10.63 4.72
C VAL A 173 8.39 -11.92 4.60
N VAL A 174 7.67 -12.08 3.49
CA VAL A 174 6.91 -13.29 3.22
C VAL A 174 6.88 -13.64 1.73
N VAL A 175 6.96 -14.94 1.46
CA VAL A 175 6.82 -15.51 0.12
C VAL A 175 5.69 -16.55 0.18
N SER A 176 4.75 -16.40 -0.75
CA SER A 176 3.66 -17.35 -0.96
C SER A 176 4.22 -18.76 -1.10
N ASP A 177 3.64 -19.71 -0.37
CA ASP A 177 3.99 -21.13 -0.34
C ASP A 177 4.19 -21.76 -1.72
N VAL A 178 3.30 -21.48 -2.67
CA VAL A 178 3.38 -21.94 -4.07
C VAL A 178 4.55 -21.35 -4.86
N CYS A 179 5.20 -20.31 -4.34
CA CYS A 179 6.37 -19.65 -4.94
C CYS A 179 7.65 -19.77 -4.09
N ARG A 180 7.63 -20.57 -3.00
CA ARG A 180 8.85 -20.84 -2.21
C ARG A 180 9.86 -21.64 -3.03
N GLY A 181 11.14 -21.50 -2.69
CA GLY A 181 12.25 -22.12 -3.43
C GLY A 181 12.69 -21.33 -4.68
N LYS A 182 11.88 -20.39 -5.19
CA LYS A 182 12.23 -19.51 -6.34
C LYS A 182 13.15 -18.34 -5.99
N GLN A 183 13.87 -18.41 -4.87
CA GLN A 183 14.82 -17.39 -4.41
C GLN A 183 14.24 -15.98 -4.10
N LEU A 184 12.93 -15.77 -4.19
CA LEU A 184 12.26 -14.46 -3.99
C LEU A 184 12.52 -13.84 -2.62
N GLY A 185 12.56 -14.64 -1.54
CA GLY A 185 12.89 -14.11 -0.21
C GLY A 185 14.30 -13.54 -0.15
N LYS A 186 15.27 -14.20 -0.81
CA LYS A 186 16.65 -13.67 -0.91
C LYS A 186 16.67 -12.38 -1.71
N LEU A 187 15.92 -12.34 -2.83
CA LEU A 187 15.83 -11.16 -3.69
C LEU A 187 15.29 -9.96 -2.93
N LEU A 188 14.14 -10.11 -2.26
CA LEU A 188 13.50 -9.05 -1.48
C LEU A 188 14.45 -8.45 -0.44
N VAL A 189 15.06 -9.29 0.40
CA VAL A 189 15.95 -8.82 1.47
C VAL A 189 17.22 -8.17 0.90
N ALA A 190 17.79 -8.71 -0.19
CA ALA A 190 18.94 -8.11 -0.86
C ALA A 190 18.61 -6.73 -1.44
N VAL A 191 17.44 -6.58 -2.10
CA VAL A 191 16.94 -5.30 -2.61
C VAL A 191 16.83 -4.28 -1.47
N LEU A 192 16.15 -4.63 -0.37
CA LEU A 192 15.95 -3.72 0.76
C LEU A 192 17.25 -3.36 1.47
N THR A 193 18.19 -4.30 1.55
CA THR A 193 19.53 -4.05 2.12
C THR A 193 20.29 -3.02 1.29
N LEU A 194 20.34 -3.19 -0.03
CA LEU A 194 21.00 -2.22 -0.92
C LEU A 194 20.28 -0.87 -0.94
N LEU A 195 18.94 -0.88 -0.93
CA LEU A 195 18.15 0.34 -0.85
C LEU A 195 18.45 1.12 0.43
N SER A 196 18.55 0.46 1.59
CA SER A 196 18.93 1.13 2.84
C SER A 196 20.32 1.77 2.79
N LYS A 197 21.27 1.15 2.08
CA LYS A 197 22.62 1.71 1.86
C LYS A 197 22.57 2.93 0.94
N LYS A 198 21.83 2.86 -0.19
CA LYS A 198 21.57 3.99 -1.10
C LYS A 198 20.91 5.16 -0.35
N LEU A 199 20.02 4.85 0.58
CA LEU A 199 19.36 5.81 1.47
C LEU A 199 20.23 6.21 2.68
N GLN A 200 21.53 5.89 2.70
CA GLN A 200 22.51 6.30 3.71
C GLN A 200 22.13 5.89 5.15
N CYS A 201 21.56 4.70 5.34
CA CYS A 201 21.42 4.13 6.67
C CYS A 201 22.78 3.71 7.23
N TYR A 202 23.05 4.02 8.50
CA TYR A 202 24.29 3.58 9.16
C TYR A 202 24.29 2.09 9.50
N LYS A 203 23.09 1.52 9.74
CA LYS A 203 22.87 0.07 9.85
C LYS A 203 21.44 -0.29 9.44
N ILE A 204 21.24 -1.56 9.14
CA ILE A 204 19.94 -2.19 8.91
C ILE A 204 19.79 -3.38 9.87
N THR A 205 18.59 -3.59 10.42
CA THR A 205 18.32 -4.73 11.30
C THR A 205 17.01 -5.41 10.94
N LEU A 206 16.82 -6.61 11.46
CA LEU A 206 15.58 -7.36 11.41
C LEU A 206 15.52 -8.31 12.60
N GLU A 207 14.31 -8.78 12.90
CA GLU A 207 14.06 -9.80 13.91
C GLU A 207 13.58 -11.07 13.21
N CYS A 208 14.06 -12.24 13.65
CA CYS A 208 13.64 -13.51 13.05
C CYS A 208 13.64 -14.65 14.06
N ALA A 209 12.80 -15.67 13.80
CA ALA A 209 12.84 -16.92 14.55
C ALA A 209 14.17 -17.66 14.32
N GLN A 210 14.63 -18.40 15.32
CA GLN A 210 15.91 -19.12 15.30
C GLN A 210 16.12 -19.96 14.03
N LYS A 211 15.08 -20.64 13.55
CA LYS A 211 15.11 -21.47 12.32
C LYS A 211 15.47 -20.69 11.04
N ASN A 212 15.31 -19.36 11.04
CA ASN A 212 15.57 -18.48 9.90
C ASN A 212 16.92 -17.77 10.00
N VAL A 213 17.67 -17.90 11.10
CA VAL A 213 18.95 -17.20 11.29
C VAL A 213 19.94 -17.52 10.17
N GLU A 214 20.08 -18.79 9.80
CA GLU A 214 20.98 -19.21 8.72
C GLU A 214 20.57 -18.71 7.34
N PHE A 215 19.28 -18.41 7.14
CA PHE A 215 18.82 -17.75 5.93
C PHE A 215 19.35 -16.31 5.86
N TYR A 216 19.21 -15.53 6.94
CA TYR A 216 19.65 -14.13 6.96
C TYR A 216 21.18 -13.97 7.02
N LYS A 217 21.91 -14.92 7.62
CA LYS A 217 23.38 -14.94 7.57
C LYS A 217 23.93 -14.97 6.15
N LYS A 218 23.31 -15.76 5.27
CA LYS A 218 23.67 -15.82 3.83
C LYS A 218 23.42 -14.51 3.09
N LEU A 219 22.70 -13.56 3.71
CA LEU A 219 22.35 -12.26 3.16
C LEU A 219 23.19 -11.13 3.78
N GLY A 220 24.20 -11.46 4.61
CA GLY A 220 25.12 -10.50 5.22
C GLY A 220 24.70 -9.99 6.59
N TYR A 221 23.66 -10.58 7.21
CA TYR A 221 23.27 -10.26 8.58
C TYR A 221 24.01 -11.13 9.60
N THR A 222 24.21 -10.61 10.80
CA THR A 222 24.76 -11.38 11.94
C THR A 222 23.84 -11.22 13.14
N PRO A 223 23.72 -12.25 14.01
CA PRO A 223 23.07 -12.08 15.31
C PRO A 223 23.70 -10.92 16.09
N SER A 224 22.86 -10.12 16.75
CA SER A 224 23.30 -9.12 17.73
C SER A 224 23.44 -9.78 19.09
N ASP A 225 24.34 -9.28 19.94
CA ASP A 225 24.41 -9.65 21.36
C ASP A 225 23.28 -9.00 22.19
N GLU A 226 22.53 -8.07 21.58
CA GLU A 226 21.37 -7.41 22.20
C GLU A 226 20.17 -8.37 22.31
N THR A 227 19.51 -8.37 23.47
CA THR A 227 18.27 -9.11 23.69
C THR A 227 17.08 -8.39 23.07
N TYR A 228 16.31 -9.09 22.23
CA TYR A 228 15.00 -8.63 21.80
C TYR A 228 13.98 -8.77 22.93
N MET A 229 13.28 -7.68 23.25
CA MET A 229 12.24 -7.66 24.28
C MET A 229 10.92 -7.18 23.68
N GLN A 230 9.81 -7.79 24.08
CA GLN A 230 8.47 -7.45 23.61
C GLN A 230 7.50 -7.32 24.78
N CYS A 231 6.60 -6.33 24.69
CA CYS A 231 5.36 -6.26 25.46
C CYS A 231 4.22 -6.18 24.44
N ARG A 232 3.32 -7.17 24.45
CA ARG A 232 2.24 -7.31 23.47
C ARG A 232 0.93 -6.79 24.07
N PHE A 233 0.26 -5.88 23.36
CA PHE A 233 -1.03 -5.31 23.78
C PHE A 233 -2.25 -5.91 23.06
N PHE A 234 -2.05 -6.48 21.87
CA PHE A 234 -3.06 -7.14 21.04
C PHE A 234 -2.37 -8.18 20.13
N ASP A 235 -3.16 -9.00 19.44
CA ASP A 235 -2.68 -10.12 18.62
C ASP A 235 -2.40 -9.78 17.15
#